data_AF-A0A5C8BBC0-F1
#
_entry.id   AF-A0A5C8BBC0-F1
#
_cell.length_a   1.000
_cell.length_b   1.000
_cell.length_c   1.000
_cell.angle_alpha   90.00
_cell.angle_beta   90.00
_cell.angle_gamma   90.00
#
_symmetry.space_group_name_H-M   'P 1'
#
loop_
_entity.id
_entity.type
_entity.pdbx_description
1 polymer ?
#
loop_
_entity_poly.entity_id
_entity_poly.type
_entity_poly.pdbx_seq_one_letter_code
_entity_poly.pdbx_strand_id
1 'polypeptide(L)'
;MSNTMQWLNKQVRPEILALAPYVSARSELADASGLIPLDANENPWAPYPQTAEMSLVNRYPDPQPVNLLSRLATFYGVKTEQIFVGRGMDEGIELLIRVFCTAYQDNIVTVKPTFSYYKVAADIQGIETRELALGA
;
A
#
# COMPACT_ATOMS: atom_id res chain seq x y z
N MET A 1 -16.12 15.68 25.45
CA MET A 1 -15.49 16.00 24.16
C MET A 1 -16.00 17.35 23.71
N SER A 2 -15.16 18.27 23.21
CA SER A 2 -15.64 19.59 22.76
C SER A 2 -16.64 19.46 21.62
N ASN A 3 -17.51 20.47 21.42
CA ASN A 3 -18.49 20.51 20.33
C ASN A 3 -17.85 20.28 18.95
N THR A 4 -16.58 20.68 18.77
CA THR A 4 -15.81 20.48 17.54
C THR A 4 -15.52 19.00 17.25
N MET A 5 -15.15 18.21 18.27
CA MET A 5 -14.87 16.78 18.08
C MET A 5 -16.13 15.97 17.78
N GLN A 6 -17.27 16.36 18.37
CA GLN A 6 -18.55 15.72 18.06
C GLN A 6 -19.01 16.01 16.63
N TRP A 7 -18.77 17.22 16.12
CA TRP A 7 -19.07 17.54 14.73
C TRP A 7 -18.20 16.74 13.77
N LEU A 8 -16.88 16.70 13.99
CA LEU A 8 -15.94 15.93 13.17
C LEU A 8 -16.31 14.45 13.10
N ASN A 9 -16.56 13.81 14.24
CA ASN A 9 -16.94 12.39 14.28
C ASN A 9 -18.26 12.10 13.54
N LYS A 10 -19.14 13.09 13.36
CA LYS A 10 -20.35 12.90 12.53
C LYS A 10 -20.09 13.01 11.03
N GLN A 11 -19.00 13.65 10.61
CA GLN A 11 -18.66 13.81 9.19
C GLN A 11 -17.81 12.66 8.66
N VAL A 12 -17.02 12.00 9.52
CA VAL A 12 -16.15 10.90 9.11
C VAL A 12 -16.97 9.63 8.89
N ARG A 13 -16.63 8.89 7.82
CA ARG A 13 -17.22 7.58 7.51
C ARG A 13 -17.09 6.62 8.72
N PRO A 14 -18.14 5.87 9.09
CA PRO A 14 -18.11 5.00 10.27
C PRO A 14 -16.97 3.99 10.28
N GLU A 15 -16.69 3.35 9.15
CA GLU A 15 -15.61 2.38 9.01
C GLU A 15 -14.22 3.02 9.18
N ILE A 16 -14.06 4.28 8.81
CA ILE A 16 -12.79 5.01 9.01
C ILE A 16 -12.61 5.40 10.48
N LEU A 17 -13.69 5.72 11.18
CA LEU A 17 -13.65 5.96 12.63
C LEU A 17 -13.31 4.68 13.41
N ALA A 18 -13.78 3.53 12.94
CA ALA A 18 -13.54 2.24 13.56
C ALA A 18 -12.21 1.58 13.12
N LEU A 19 -11.55 2.12 12.09
CA LEU A 19 -10.35 1.54 11.49
C LEU A 19 -9.20 1.50 12.50
N ALA A 20 -8.65 0.31 12.73
CA ALA A 20 -7.34 0.18 13.33
C ALA A 20 -6.27 0.47 12.26
N PRO A 21 -5.37 1.44 12.46
CA PRO A 21 -4.35 1.75 11.46
C PRO A 21 -3.40 0.56 11.30
N TYR A 22 -2.83 0.44 10.09
CA TYR A 22 -1.78 -0.54 9.85
C TYR A 22 -0.60 -0.31 10.80
N VAL A 23 -0.17 -1.37 11.46
CA VAL A 23 1.03 -1.36 12.31
C VAL A 23 2.16 -2.00 11.52
N SER A 24 3.15 -1.19 11.16
CA SER A 24 4.39 -1.71 10.56
C SER A 24 5.31 -2.25 11.65
N ALA A 25 6.23 -3.15 11.29
CA ALA A 25 7.18 -3.74 12.24
C ALA A 25 7.98 -2.68 13.03
N ARG A 26 8.41 -1.60 12.36
CA ARG A 26 9.10 -0.49 13.02
C ARG A 26 8.20 0.35 13.92
N SER A 27 6.90 0.41 13.65
CA SER A 27 5.96 1.20 14.47
C SER A 27 5.78 0.61 15.87
N GLU A 28 6.16 -0.66 16.07
CA GLU A 28 6.12 -1.31 17.39
C GLU A 28 7.35 -0.99 18.26
N LEU A 29 8.41 -0.43 17.67
CA LEU A 29 9.65 -0.10 18.38
C LEU A 29 9.63 1.37 18.85
N ALA A 30 9.62 1.57 20.17
CA ALA A 30 9.70 2.92 20.76
C ALA A 30 11.06 3.60 20.51
N ASP A 31 12.14 2.81 20.40
CA ASP A 31 13.46 3.26 19.98
C ASP A 31 14.13 2.14 19.17
N ALA A 32 14.55 2.47 17.94
CA ALA A 32 15.27 1.56 17.05
C ALA A 32 16.78 1.87 16.99
N SER A 33 17.27 2.79 17.82
CA SER A 33 18.68 3.18 17.84
C SER A 33 19.57 1.99 18.23
N GLY A 34 20.66 1.78 17.48
CA GLY A 34 21.60 0.70 17.72
C GLY A 34 21.11 -0.71 17.35
N LEU A 35 19.89 -0.87 16.82
CA LEU A 35 19.38 -2.15 16.35
C LEU A 35 19.83 -2.45 14.91
N ILE A 36 19.98 -3.74 14.61
CA ILE A 36 20.18 -4.23 13.24
C ILE A 36 18.79 -4.54 12.66
N PRO A 37 18.31 -3.82 11.63
CA PRO A 37 16.98 -4.02 11.07
C PRO A 37 16.91 -5.35 10.30
N LEU A 38 16.04 -6.26 10.75
CA LEU A 38 15.79 -7.58 10.15
C LEU A 38 14.29 -7.94 10.13
N ASP A 39 13.42 -6.93 10.18
CA ASP A 39 11.99 -7.04 10.49
C ASP A 39 11.08 -6.70 9.30
N ALA A 40 11.59 -5.99 8.29
CA ALA A 40 10.79 -5.45 7.18
C ALA A 40 11.17 -6.01 5.79
N ASN A 41 11.94 -7.10 5.72
CA ASN A 41 12.45 -7.69 4.47
C ASN A 41 13.25 -6.70 3.58
N GLU A 42 13.85 -5.68 4.20
CA GLU A 42 14.68 -4.70 3.50
C GLU A 42 15.96 -5.35 2.94
N ASN A 43 16.41 -4.89 1.78
CA ASN A 43 17.69 -5.31 1.24
C ASN A 43 18.83 -4.72 2.10
N PRO A 44 19.82 -5.51 2.56
CA PRO A 44 20.92 -5.00 3.39
C PRO A 44 21.91 -4.11 2.63
N TRP A 45 21.87 -4.12 1.29
CA TRP A 45 22.73 -3.30 0.45
C TRP A 45 22.06 -1.99 0.04
N ALA A 46 22.87 -0.95 -0.12
CA ALA A 46 22.40 0.33 -0.66
C ALA A 46 21.89 0.15 -2.11
N PRO A 47 20.84 0.89 -2.52
CA PRO A 47 20.31 0.84 -3.88
C PRO A 47 21.38 1.10 -4.95
N TYR A 48 21.29 0.38 -6.07
CA TYR A 48 22.16 0.57 -7.24
C TYR A 48 21.37 1.13 -8.43
N PRO A 49 21.93 2.10 -9.19
CA PRO A 49 23.14 2.86 -8.91
C PRO A 49 22.90 3.93 -7.83
N GLN A 50 23.93 4.27 -7.05
CA GLN A 50 23.87 5.29 -5.99
C GLN A 50 23.93 6.73 -6.56
N THR A 51 23.34 6.97 -7.73
CA THR A 51 23.40 8.26 -8.42
C THR A 51 22.05 8.96 -8.33
N ALA A 52 21.89 9.86 -7.36
CA ALA A 52 20.75 10.76 -7.30
C ALA A 52 21.02 12.00 -8.16
N GLU A 53 20.61 11.97 -9.42
CA GLU A 53 20.51 13.16 -10.26
C GLU A 53 19.21 13.91 -9.88
N MET A 54 19.35 15.03 -9.17
CA MET A 54 18.22 15.86 -8.72
C MET A 54 17.97 17.09 -9.62
N SER A 55 18.51 17.09 -10.83
CA SER A 55 18.60 18.27 -11.70
C SER A 55 17.25 18.84 -12.19
N LEU A 56 16.11 18.18 -11.94
CA LEU A 56 14.79 18.57 -12.47
C LEU A 56 13.62 18.53 -11.45
N VAL A 57 13.88 18.54 -10.14
CA VAL A 57 12.82 18.43 -9.11
C VAL A 57 11.82 19.60 -9.09
N ASN A 58 12.09 20.69 -9.82
CA ASN A 58 11.17 21.83 -9.99
C ASN A 58 10.14 21.62 -11.11
N ARG A 59 10.17 20.49 -11.83
CA ARG A 59 9.21 20.13 -12.88
C ARG A 59 8.44 18.89 -12.46
N TYR A 60 7.17 18.81 -12.87
CA TYR A 60 6.40 17.59 -12.69
C TYR A 60 7.05 16.44 -13.48
N PRO A 61 7.09 15.22 -12.93
CA PRO A 61 7.54 14.05 -13.66
C PRO A 61 6.50 13.65 -14.72
N ASP A 62 6.90 12.77 -15.63
CA ASP A 62 5.94 12.08 -16.49
C ASP A 62 4.92 11.31 -15.63
N PRO A 63 3.62 11.29 -16.00
CA PRO A 63 2.61 10.55 -15.24
C PRO A 63 2.92 9.06 -15.10
N GLN A 64 3.56 8.47 -16.13
CA GLN A 64 4.10 7.12 -16.12
C GLN A 64 5.50 7.14 -16.77
N PRO A 65 6.53 6.58 -16.11
CA PRO A 65 7.91 6.67 -16.59
C PRO A 65 8.16 5.72 -17.77
N VAL A 66 8.13 6.25 -19.00
CA VAL A 66 8.24 5.48 -20.26
C VAL A 66 9.48 4.58 -20.31
N ASN A 67 10.64 5.12 -19.93
CA ASN A 67 11.91 4.37 -19.96
C ASN A 67 11.91 3.21 -18.95
N LEU A 68 11.31 3.40 -17.78
CA LEU A 68 11.20 2.33 -16.78
C LEU A 68 10.24 1.24 -17.29
N LEU A 69 9.08 1.65 -17.79
CA LEU A 69 8.08 0.73 -18.33
C LEU A 69 8.64 -0.13 -19.47
N SER A 70 9.35 0.46 -20.43
CA SER A 70 9.97 -0.27 -21.55
C SER A 70 10.98 -1.31 -21.07
N ARG A 71 11.81 -0.97 -20.06
CA ARG A 71 12.77 -1.90 -19.47
C ARG A 71 12.10 -3.04 -18.73
N LEU A 72 11.06 -2.75 -17.94
CA LEU A 72 10.29 -3.77 -17.23
C LEU A 72 9.53 -4.68 -18.21
N ALA A 73 8.94 -4.13 -19.26
CA ALA A 73 8.25 -4.88 -20.32
C ALA A 73 9.19 -5.91 -20.97
N THR A 74 10.39 -5.46 -21.34
CA THR A 74 11.43 -6.32 -21.89
C THR A 74 11.87 -7.40 -20.89
N PHE A 75 12.10 -7.02 -19.64
CA PHE A 75 12.55 -7.93 -18.59
C PHE A 75 11.53 -9.03 -18.27
N TYR A 76 10.24 -8.68 -18.19
CA TYR A 76 9.16 -9.62 -17.89
C TYR A 76 8.58 -10.31 -19.14
N GLY A 77 8.98 -9.92 -20.35
CA GLY A 77 8.46 -10.49 -21.60
C GLY A 77 7.00 -10.15 -21.88
N VAL A 78 6.55 -8.97 -21.47
CA VAL A 78 5.17 -8.47 -21.64
C VAL A 78 5.14 -7.16 -22.42
N LYS A 79 3.95 -6.69 -22.81
CA LYS A 79 3.81 -5.37 -23.44
C LYS A 79 3.79 -4.27 -22.39
N THR A 80 4.24 -3.07 -22.76
CA THR A 80 4.23 -1.88 -21.89
C THR A 80 2.84 -1.57 -21.34
N GLU A 81 1.78 -1.78 -22.13
CA GLU A 81 0.40 -1.51 -21.73
C GLU A 81 -0.13 -2.50 -20.67
N GLN A 82 0.63 -3.56 -20.37
CA GLN A 82 0.30 -4.54 -19.34
C GLN A 82 1.00 -4.24 -17.99
N ILE A 83 1.75 -3.14 -17.90
CA ILE A 83 2.47 -2.74 -16.69
C ILE A 83 1.92 -1.41 -16.18
N PHE A 84 1.68 -1.38 -14.87
CA PHE A 84 1.36 -0.17 -14.12
C PHE A 84 2.50 0.11 -13.13
N VAL A 85 2.97 1.37 -13.06
CA VAL A 85 3.94 1.82 -12.07
C VAL A 85 3.24 2.80 -11.12
N GLY A 86 3.16 2.40 -9.85
CA GLY A 86 2.63 3.21 -8.76
C GLY A 86 3.62 3.37 -7.59
N ARG A 87 3.14 3.94 -6.50
CA ARG A 87 3.85 4.14 -5.24
C ARG A 87 3.87 2.84 -4.42
N GLY A 88 4.60 1.86 -4.93
CA GLY A 88 4.74 0.54 -4.31
C GLY A 88 3.51 -0.34 -4.49
N MET A 89 3.56 -1.54 -3.92
CA MET A 89 2.50 -2.54 -4.08
C MET A 89 1.19 -2.15 -3.38
N ASP A 90 1.26 -1.36 -2.31
CA ASP A 90 0.10 -0.92 -1.53
C ASP A 90 -0.89 -0.15 -2.40
N GLU A 91 -0.41 0.79 -3.23
CA GLU A 91 -1.28 1.49 -4.19
C GLU A 91 -1.89 0.52 -5.22
N GLY A 92 -1.14 -0.50 -5.66
CA GLY A 92 -1.67 -1.53 -6.54
C GLY A 92 -2.83 -2.30 -5.92
N ILE A 93 -2.71 -2.67 -4.64
CA ILE A 93 -3.76 -3.35 -3.87
C ILE A 93 -4.99 -2.44 -3.75
N GLU A 94 -4.79 -1.19 -3.36
CA GLU A 94 -5.87 -0.20 -3.23
C GLU A 94 -6.59 0.04 -4.56
N LEU A 95 -5.86 0.16 -5.67
CA LEU A 95 -6.44 0.37 -7.00
C LEU A 95 -7.26 -0.83 -7.46
N LEU A 96 -6.76 -2.06 -7.26
CA LEU A 96 -7.52 -3.27 -7.59
C LEU A 96 -8.84 -3.31 -6.82
N ILE A 97 -8.78 -3.09 -5.51
CA ILE A 97 -9.98 -3.03 -4.66
C ILE A 97 -10.93 -1.92 -5.13
N ARG A 98 -10.41 -0.71 -5.40
CA ARG A 98 -11.22 0.45 -5.76
C ARG A 98 -11.88 0.34 -7.14
N VAL A 99 -11.23 -0.33 -8.09
CA VAL A 99 -11.76 -0.52 -9.45
C VAL A 99 -12.83 -1.62 -9.48
N PHE A 100 -12.65 -2.70 -8.72
CA PHE A 100 -13.47 -3.90 -8.85
C PHE A 100 -14.47 -4.12 -7.70
N CYS A 101 -14.35 -3.41 -6.58
CA CYS A 101 -15.21 -3.62 -5.42
C CYS A 101 -15.99 -2.36 -5.07
N THR A 102 -17.31 -2.47 -5.14
CA THR A 102 -18.27 -1.47 -4.67
C THR A 102 -18.42 -1.57 -3.15
N ALA A 103 -18.26 -0.44 -2.47
CA ALA A 103 -18.38 -0.35 -1.01
C ALA A 103 -19.73 -0.92 -0.52
N TYR A 104 -19.67 -1.69 0.57
CA TYR A 104 -20.81 -2.34 1.23
C TYR A 104 -21.62 -3.32 0.37
N GLN A 105 -21.08 -3.76 -0.77
CA GLN A 105 -21.73 -4.72 -1.68
C GLN A 105 -20.81 -5.89 -1.98
N ASP A 106 -19.56 -5.58 -2.35
CA ASP A 106 -18.57 -6.58 -2.73
C ASP A 106 -17.66 -6.95 -1.55
N ASN A 107 -16.82 -7.95 -1.76
CA ASN A 107 -15.84 -8.43 -0.79
C ASN A 107 -14.54 -8.88 -1.49
N ILE A 108 -13.45 -8.96 -0.74
CA ILE A 108 -12.23 -9.67 -1.14
C ILE A 108 -12.10 -11.00 -0.38
N VAL A 109 -11.20 -11.87 -0.86
CA VAL A 109 -10.86 -13.13 -0.20
C VAL A 109 -9.35 -13.19 0.02
N THR A 110 -8.90 -13.56 1.21
CA THR A 110 -7.48 -13.71 1.57
C THR A 110 -7.25 -15.04 2.28
N VAL A 111 -6.00 -15.52 2.29
CA VAL A 111 -5.58 -16.73 3.03
C VAL A 111 -4.77 -16.32 4.24
N LYS A 112 -5.05 -16.86 5.42
CA LYS A 112 -4.39 -16.51 6.68
C LYS A 112 -3.45 -17.62 7.15
N PRO A 113 -2.21 -17.30 7.59
CA PRO A 113 -1.61 -15.96 7.66
C PRO A 113 -1.10 -15.44 6.31
N THR A 114 -1.28 -14.14 6.07
CA THR A 114 -0.72 -13.42 4.92
C THR A 114 -0.49 -11.96 5.28
N PHE A 115 -0.13 -11.14 4.29
CA PHE A 115 0.06 -9.71 4.44
C PHE A 115 -1.22 -9.01 4.92
N SER A 116 -1.18 -8.45 6.13
CA SER A 116 -2.37 -7.88 6.81
C SER A 116 -2.91 -6.61 6.13
N TYR A 117 -2.11 -5.96 5.28
CA TYR A 117 -2.50 -4.74 4.60
C TYR A 117 -3.70 -4.92 3.65
N TYR A 118 -3.93 -6.12 3.10
CA TYR A 118 -5.14 -6.40 2.31
C TYR A 118 -6.42 -6.05 3.08
N LYS A 119 -6.47 -6.43 4.36
CA LYS A 119 -7.60 -6.13 5.22
C LYS A 119 -7.72 -4.64 5.51
N VAL A 120 -6.59 -3.96 5.73
CA VAL A 120 -6.59 -2.50 5.96
C VAL A 120 -7.15 -1.76 4.73
N ALA A 121 -6.69 -2.11 3.53
CA ALA A 121 -7.20 -1.52 2.29
C ALA A 121 -8.69 -1.80 2.07
N ALA A 122 -9.16 -3.02 2.37
CA ALA A 122 -10.57 -3.39 2.32
C ALA A 122 -11.43 -2.61 3.33
N ASP A 123 -10.96 -2.47 4.57
CA ASP A 123 -11.65 -1.72 5.62
C ASP A 123 -11.75 -0.21 5.24
N ILE A 124 -10.71 0.35 4.60
CA ILE A 124 -10.73 1.72 4.06
C ILE A 124 -11.75 1.88 2.92
N GLN A 125 -11.85 0.89 2.04
CA GLN A 125 -12.86 0.88 0.96
C GLN A 125 -14.28 0.66 1.50
N GLY A 126 -14.42 0.05 2.69
CA GLY A 126 -15.72 -0.30 3.28
C GLY A 126 -16.29 -1.61 2.71
N ILE A 127 -15.42 -2.60 2.46
CA ILE A 127 -15.81 -3.92 1.96
C ILE A 127 -15.39 -5.03 2.92
N GLU A 128 -16.09 -6.16 2.86
CA GLU A 128 -15.77 -7.33 3.68
C GLU A 128 -14.45 -7.99 3.21
N THR A 129 -13.62 -8.44 4.16
CA THR A 129 -12.53 -9.38 3.89
C THR A 129 -12.92 -10.77 4.38
N ARG A 130 -13.07 -11.73 3.47
CA ARG A 130 -13.31 -13.14 3.82
C ARG A 130 -11.98 -13.88 3.92
N GLU A 131 -11.62 -14.31 5.12
CA GLU A 131 -10.35 -14.99 5.38
C GLU A 131 -10.53 -16.52 5.36
N LEU A 132 -9.67 -17.23 4.64
CA LEU A 132 -9.54 -18.69 4.68
C LEU A 132 -8.28 -19.07 5.46
N ALA A 133 -8.34 -20.07 6.33
CA ALA A 133 -7.14 -20.55 7.02
C ALA A 133 -6.29 -21.42 6.08
N LEU A 134 -4.97 -21.22 6.08
CA LEU A 134 -4.05 -22.08 5.35
C LEU A 134 -4.10 -23.50 5.93
N GLY A 135 -4.40 -24.49 5.09
CA GLY A 135 -4.47 -25.91 5.47
C GLY A 135 -5.81 -26.37 6.06
N ALA A 136 -6.86 -25.56 5.95
CA ALA A 136 -8.24 -25.95 6.25
C ALA A 136 -8.88 -26.79 5.13
#